data_AF-J2GRE3-F1
#
_entry.id   AF-J2GRE3-F1
#
_cell.length_a   1.000
_cell.length_b   1.000
_cell.length_c   1.000
_cell.angle_alpha   90.00
_cell.angle_beta   90.00
_cell.angle_gamma   90.00
#
_symmetry.space_group_name_H-M   'P 1'
#
loop_
_entity.id
_entity.type
_entity.pdbx_description
1 polymer ?
#
loop_
_entity_poly.entity_id
_entity_poly.type
_entity_poly.pdbx_seq_one_letter_code
_entity_poly.pdbx_strand_id
1 'polypeptide(L)'
;NGFRHITNGSKVIKKPEDVAGLKIRTQENPIHLAAFEALGAKPTPMAWTEALTALQQGVVDAQENPAIVAQTYKLYESKQTQMALTGHVYSAAMILFSKPVWDKLPADVQQLLAEEAKKAGQYERELMIKMEEEAISTIKAKGVVITEDVDKQAFRDAMKPVYDKFSGQFGKELVDQIVNTK
;
A
#
# COMPACT_ATOMS: atom_id res chain seq x y z
N ASN A 1 -6.02 -1.87 -4.93
CA ASN A 1 -4.89 -2.81 -4.77
C ASN A 1 -3.66 -2.24 -5.44
N GLY A 2 -2.53 -2.95 -5.43
CA GLY A 2 -1.30 -2.51 -6.08
C GLY A 2 -0.23 -2.02 -5.12
N PHE A 3 0.87 -1.54 -5.67
CA PHE A 3 1.97 -1.03 -4.86
C PHE A 3 1.56 0.24 -4.12
N ARG A 4 1.98 0.34 -2.85
CA ARG A 4 1.68 1.50 -2.01
C ARG A 4 2.83 2.51 -2.07
N HIS A 5 2.49 3.78 -2.16
CA HIS A 5 3.40 4.92 -2.28
C HIS A 5 3.16 5.89 -1.13
N ILE A 6 4.21 6.59 -0.69
CA ILE A 6 4.11 7.54 0.41
C ILE A 6 3.68 8.88 -0.16
N THR A 7 2.64 9.49 0.42
CA THR A 7 2.32 10.90 0.19
C THR A 7 2.48 11.69 1.47
N ASN A 8 2.86 12.96 1.35
CA ASN A 8 2.93 13.89 2.47
C ASN A 8 2.77 15.34 1.99
N GLY A 9 2.77 16.29 2.93
CA GLY A 9 2.52 17.71 2.59
C GLY A 9 3.73 18.59 2.28
N SER A 10 4.96 18.13 2.43
CA SER A 10 6.13 19.03 2.25
C SER A 10 7.48 18.38 1.96
N LYS A 11 7.76 17.16 2.45
CA LYS A 11 9.05 16.50 2.29
C LYS A 11 9.13 15.72 0.97
N VAL A 12 10.20 15.98 0.21
CA VAL A 12 10.67 15.08 -0.84
C VAL A 12 11.29 13.85 -0.17
N ILE A 13 10.90 12.65 -0.59
CA ILE A 13 11.39 11.38 -0.03
C ILE A 13 12.09 10.60 -1.15
N LYS A 14 13.42 10.49 -1.06
CA LYS A 14 14.24 9.69 -1.99
C LYS A 14 14.83 8.46 -1.31
N LYS A 15 15.09 8.52 -0.01
CA LYS A 15 15.76 7.46 0.75
C LYS A 15 15.12 7.28 2.14
N PRO A 16 15.41 6.17 2.85
CA PRO A 16 14.81 5.85 4.14
C PRO A 16 14.85 6.98 5.17
N GLU A 17 15.96 7.71 5.27
CA GLU A 17 16.17 8.74 6.29
C GLU A 17 15.22 9.92 6.12
N ASP A 18 14.71 10.17 4.90
CA ASP A 18 13.79 11.26 4.62
C ASP A 18 12.41 11.04 5.28
N VAL A 19 12.09 9.78 5.60
CA VAL A 19 10.84 9.37 6.26
C VAL A 19 10.87 9.68 7.77
N ALA A 20 12.05 9.85 8.35
CA ALA A 20 12.21 10.05 9.78
C ALA A 20 11.41 11.25 10.30
N GLY A 21 10.75 11.04 11.44
CA GLY A 21 9.93 12.03 12.13
C GLY A 21 8.57 12.34 11.51
N LEU A 22 8.23 11.79 10.32
CA LEU A 22 6.90 11.96 9.73
C LEU A 22 5.82 11.34 10.62
N LYS A 23 4.76 12.09 10.93
CA LYS A 23 3.54 11.52 11.51
C LYS A 23 2.76 10.90 10.37
N ILE A 24 2.83 9.57 10.23
CA ILE A 24 2.27 8.87 9.08
C ILE A 24 1.06 8.04 9.50
N ARG A 25 -0.07 8.21 8.83
CA ARG A 25 -1.17 7.27 8.97
C ARG A 25 -0.79 5.93 8.35
N THR A 26 -1.05 4.84 9.05
CA THR A 26 -0.95 3.48 8.53
C THR A 26 -2.31 2.78 8.57
N GLN A 27 -2.47 1.71 7.79
CA GLN A 27 -3.54 0.74 8.03
C GLN A 27 -3.33 0.08 9.40
N GLU A 28 -4.37 -0.54 9.95
CA GLU A 28 -4.31 -1.33 11.19
C GLU A 28 -3.58 -2.67 10.94
N ASN A 29 -2.32 -2.58 10.53
CA ASN A 29 -1.46 -3.70 10.19
C ASN A 29 -0.13 -3.59 10.99
N PRO A 30 0.18 -4.57 11.86
CA PRO A 30 1.36 -4.51 12.72
C PRO A 30 2.68 -4.53 11.96
N ILE A 31 2.72 -5.10 10.75
CA ILE A 31 3.91 -5.08 9.89
C ILE A 31 4.12 -3.68 9.32
N HIS A 32 3.05 -3.03 8.85
CA HIS A 32 3.14 -1.66 8.35
C HIS A 32 3.59 -0.70 9.45
N LEU A 33 3.05 -0.84 10.66
CA LEU A 33 3.46 -0.07 11.83
C LEU A 33 4.96 -0.22 12.08
N ALA A 34 5.44 -1.45 12.22
CA ALA A 34 6.85 -1.72 12.49
C ALA A 34 7.79 -1.26 11.36
N ALA A 35 7.34 -1.35 10.10
CA ALA A 35 8.12 -0.86 8.95
C ALA A 35 8.36 0.65 9.03
N PHE A 36 7.33 1.44 9.32
CA PHE A 36 7.49 2.88 9.46
C PHE A 36 8.22 3.29 10.74
N GLU A 37 8.04 2.55 11.85
CA GLU A 37 8.86 2.73 13.06
C GLU A 37 10.35 2.49 12.78
N ALA A 38 10.70 1.45 12.02
CA ALA A 38 12.08 1.14 11.63
C ALA A 38 12.71 2.24 10.77
N LEU A 39 11.90 2.99 10.01
CA LEU A 39 12.32 4.17 9.24
C LEU A 39 12.38 5.46 10.09
N GLY A 40 12.12 5.37 11.40
CA GLY A 40 12.11 6.50 12.31
C GLY A 40 10.89 7.43 12.17
N ALA A 41 9.85 7.02 11.44
CA ALA A 41 8.58 7.73 11.42
C ALA A 41 7.77 7.49 12.71
N LYS A 42 6.66 8.21 12.84
CA LYS A 42 5.70 8.10 13.95
C LYS A 42 4.36 7.61 13.38
N PRO A 43 4.21 6.29 13.15
CA PRO A 43 3.01 5.80 12.52
C PRO A 43 1.81 5.77 13.48
N THR A 44 0.64 6.16 12.99
CA THR A 44 -0.64 6.07 13.71
C THR A 44 -1.60 5.17 12.92
N PRO A 45 -1.96 3.98 13.44
CA PRO A 45 -2.95 3.13 12.78
C PRO A 45 -4.35 3.72 12.94
N MET A 46 -5.12 3.77 11.85
CA MET A 46 -6.51 4.24 11.88
C MET A 46 -7.29 3.74 10.67
N ALA A 47 -8.62 3.70 10.80
CA ALA A 47 -9.52 3.40 9.70
C ALA A 47 -9.36 4.43 8.56
N TRP A 48 -9.64 4.02 7.32
CA TRP A 48 -9.43 4.90 6.17
C TRP A 48 -10.34 6.13 6.19
N THR A 49 -11.58 5.99 6.65
CA THR A 49 -12.54 7.10 6.78
C THR A 49 -12.05 8.18 7.74
N GLU A 50 -11.43 7.79 8.85
CA GLU A 50 -10.82 8.70 9.82
C GLU A 50 -9.55 9.37 9.27
N ALA A 51 -8.76 8.62 8.49
CA ALA A 51 -7.53 9.11 7.87
C ALA A 51 -7.76 10.32 6.97
N LEU A 52 -8.86 10.36 6.21
CA LEU A 52 -9.18 11.49 5.35
C LEU A 52 -9.33 12.79 6.16
N THR A 53 -10.08 12.74 7.26
CA THR A 53 -10.25 13.89 8.16
C THR A 53 -8.93 14.25 8.86
N ALA A 54 -8.18 13.24 9.32
CA ALA A 54 -6.89 13.45 9.99
C ALA A 54 -5.87 14.16 9.08
N LEU A 55 -5.84 13.83 7.79
CA LEU A 55 -4.99 14.50 6.78
C LEU A 55 -5.44 15.93 6.53
N GLN A 56 -6.74 16.18 6.35
CA GLN A 56 -7.28 17.53 6.14
C GLN A 56 -6.96 18.47 7.32
N GLN A 57 -7.12 17.95 8.54
CA GLN A 57 -6.85 18.68 9.77
C GLN A 57 -5.35 18.77 10.12
N GLY A 58 -4.48 17.99 9.47
CA GLY A 58 -3.04 17.97 9.75
C GLY A 58 -2.68 17.26 11.06
N VAL A 59 -3.53 16.34 11.54
CA VAL A 59 -3.23 15.46 12.67
C VAL A 59 -2.08 14.53 12.32
N VAL A 60 -2.08 14.04 11.08
CA VAL A 60 -0.99 13.31 10.43
C VAL A 60 -0.48 14.10 9.23
N ASP A 61 0.82 14.01 8.97
CA ASP A 61 1.49 14.72 7.88
C ASP A 61 1.44 13.93 6.57
N ALA A 62 1.37 12.59 6.70
CA ALA A 62 1.58 11.65 5.63
C ALA A 62 0.60 10.48 5.71
N GLN A 63 0.44 9.80 4.58
CA GLN A 63 -0.18 8.49 4.48
C GLN A 63 0.52 7.69 3.38
N GLU A 64 0.15 6.42 3.25
CA GLU A 64 0.62 5.57 2.17
C GLU A 64 -0.54 4.81 1.54
N ASN A 65 -0.56 4.70 0.21
CA ASN A 65 -1.57 3.99 -0.57
C ASN A 65 -1.14 3.89 -2.05
N PRO A 66 -1.81 3.05 -2.86
CA PRO A 66 -1.65 3.09 -4.31
C PRO A 66 -2.02 4.44 -4.90
N ALA A 67 -1.40 4.83 -6.01
CA ALA A 67 -1.67 6.11 -6.67
C ALA A 67 -3.15 6.28 -7.02
N ILE A 68 -3.81 5.20 -7.45
CA ILE A 68 -5.25 5.19 -7.76
C ILE A 68 -6.09 5.63 -6.56
N VAL A 69 -5.78 5.17 -5.34
CA VAL A 69 -6.49 5.61 -4.13
C VAL A 69 -6.24 7.10 -3.87
N ALA A 70 -5.01 7.56 -4.03
CA ALA A 70 -4.69 8.98 -3.87
C ALA A 70 -5.45 9.88 -4.86
N GLN A 71 -5.63 9.41 -6.10
CA GLN A 71 -6.43 10.07 -7.12
C GLN A 71 -7.92 10.03 -6.79
N THR A 72 -8.49 8.85 -6.51
CA THR A 72 -9.93 8.66 -6.24
C THR A 72 -10.41 9.55 -5.09
N TYR A 73 -9.62 9.61 -4.00
CA TYR A 73 -9.93 10.43 -2.83
C TYR A 73 -9.36 11.84 -2.91
N LYS A 74 -8.78 12.23 -4.06
CA LYS A 74 -8.24 13.56 -4.32
C LYS A 74 -7.35 14.06 -3.19
N LEU A 75 -6.40 13.24 -2.73
CA LEU A 75 -5.59 13.56 -1.55
C LEU A 75 -4.77 14.85 -1.70
N TYR A 76 -4.54 15.29 -2.94
CA TYR A 76 -3.97 16.61 -3.26
C TYR A 76 -4.82 17.79 -2.75
N GLU A 77 -6.13 17.61 -2.53
CA GLU A 77 -7.01 18.59 -1.85
C GLU A 77 -6.86 18.53 -0.32
N SER A 78 -6.27 17.46 0.22
CA SER A 78 -6.02 17.24 1.66
C SER A 78 -4.55 17.45 2.03
N LYS A 79 -3.94 18.49 1.43
CA LYS A 79 -2.55 18.92 1.69
C LYS A 79 -1.49 17.87 1.36
N GLN A 80 -1.78 16.85 0.55
CA GLN A 80 -0.77 15.88 0.09
C GLN A 80 -0.13 16.36 -1.22
N THR A 81 0.92 17.17 -1.10
CA THR A 81 1.58 17.86 -2.24
C THR A 81 2.83 17.15 -2.74
N GLN A 82 3.30 16.12 -2.03
CA GLN A 82 4.44 15.28 -2.38
C GLN A 82 3.98 13.83 -2.48
N MET A 83 4.40 13.12 -3.53
CA MET A 83 4.25 11.67 -3.65
C MET A 83 5.59 11.06 -4.04
N ALA A 84 6.11 10.15 -3.21
CA ALA A 84 7.29 9.36 -3.54
C ALA A 84 6.87 7.97 -3.98
N LEU A 85 7.31 7.55 -5.18
CA LEU A 85 6.99 6.26 -5.78
C LEU A 85 7.80 5.11 -5.14
N THR A 86 7.68 4.98 -3.81
CA THR A 86 8.43 4.03 -3.00
C THR A 86 8.08 2.57 -3.33
N GLY A 87 6.78 2.27 -3.53
CA GLY A 87 6.35 0.92 -3.91
C GLY A 87 6.75 -0.11 -2.86
N HIS A 88 6.71 0.28 -1.59
CA HIS A 88 7.35 -0.41 -0.48
C HIS A 88 6.59 -1.65 -0.01
N VAL A 89 5.31 -1.77 -0.39
CA VAL A 89 4.51 -2.97 -0.15
C VAL A 89 3.49 -3.14 -1.27
N TYR A 90 3.21 -4.40 -1.64
CA TYR A 90 2.14 -4.75 -2.56
C TYR A 90 0.85 -5.05 -1.78
N SER A 91 -0.20 -4.25 -2.02
CA SER A 91 -1.50 -4.42 -1.40
C SER A 91 -2.38 -5.33 -2.26
N ALA A 92 -2.42 -6.62 -1.95
CA ALA A 92 -3.35 -7.55 -2.58
C ALA A 92 -4.79 -7.33 -2.08
N ALA A 93 -5.78 -7.60 -2.94
CA ALA A 93 -7.15 -7.88 -2.50
C ALA A 93 -7.50 -9.35 -2.72
N MET A 94 -8.53 -9.77 -1.99
CA MET A 94 -9.14 -11.08 -2.13
C MET A 94 -10.64 -10.90 -2.34
N ILE A 95 -11.20 -11.70 -3.24
CA ILE A 95 -12.64 -11.92 -3.29
C ILE A 95 -12.94 -12.97 -2.22
N LEU A 96 -13.70 -12.57 -1.20
CA LEU A 96 -14.08 -13.45 -0.09
C LEU A 96 -15.55 -13.86 -0.24
N PHE A 97 -15.84 -15.10 0.13
CA PHE A 97 -17.20 -15.63 0.16
C PHE A 97 -17.47 -16.29 1.51
N SER A 98 -18.71 -16.14 2.01
CA SER A 98 -19.12 -16.74 3.27
C SER A 98 -19.08 -18.26 3.18
N LYS A 99 -18.18 -18.91 3.94
CA LYS A 99 -18.02 -20.36 3.92
C LYS A 99 -19.33 -21.13 4.20
N PRO A 100 -20.17 -20.76 5.20
CA PRO A 100 -21.45 -21.45 5.42
C PRO A 100 -22.44 -21.32 4.27
N VAL A 101 -22.35 -20.26 3.47
CA VAL A 101 -23.18 -20.11 2.26
C VAL A 101 -22.57 -20.94 1.14
N TRP A 102 -21.25 -20.88 0.97
CA TRP A 102 -20.50 -21.64 -0.04
C TRP A 102 -20.78 -23.14 0.05
N ASP A 103 -20.69 -23.70 1.25
CA ASP A 103 -20.86 -25.14 1.50
C ASP A 103 -22.29 -25.63 1.19
N LYS A 104 -23.27 -24.72 1.05
CA LYS A 104 -24.65 -25.04 0.66
C LYS A 104 -24.90 -24.91 -0.84
N LEU A 105 -23.96 -24.36 -1.60
CA LEU A 105 -24.09 -24.21 -3.04
C LEU A 105 -23.88 -25.57 -3.73
N PRO A 106 -24.61 -25.85 -4.81
CA PRO A 106 -24.30 -26.95 -5.72
C PRO A 106 -22.85 -26.90 -6.22
N ALA A 107 -22.23 -28.06 -6.46
CA ALA A 107 -20.82 -28.17 -6.83
C ALA A 107 -20.49 -27.45 -8.16
N ASP A 108 -21.40 -27.47 -9.12
CA ASP A 108 -21.30 -26.76 -10.40
C ASP A 108 -21.31 -25.23 -10.19
N VAL A 109 -22.14 -24.74 -9.26
CA VAL A 109 -22.18 -23.32 -8.89
C VAL A 109 -20.90 -22.91 -8.16
N GLN A 110 -20.39 -23.74 -7.24
CA GLN A 110 -19.10 -23.49 -6.57
C GLN A 110 -17.97 -23.38 -7.60
N GLN A 111 -17.91 -24.31 -8.55
CA GLN A 111 -16.90 -24.30 -9.60
C GLN A 111 -17.01 -23.03 -10.45
N LEU A 112 -18.22 -22.68 -10.93
CA LEU A 112 -18.45 -21.49 -11.72
C LEU A 112 -18.00 -20.21 -11.00
N LEU A 113 -18.37 -20.05 -9.73
CA LEU A 113 -17.98 -18.88 -8.94
C LEU A 113 -16.46 -18.79 -8.76
N ALA A 114 -15.78 -19.91 -8.50
CA ALA A 114 -14.33 -19.95 -8.36
C ALA A 114 -13.60 -19.60 -9.67
N GLU A 115 -14.09 -20.10 -10.80
CA GLU A 115 -13.55 -19.80 -12.12
C GLU A 115 -13.72 -18.31 -12.48
N GLU A 116 -14.92 -17.76 -12.27
CA GLU A 116 -15.19 -16.35 -12.55
C GLU A 116 -14.42 -15.42 -11.60
N ALA A 117 -14.26 -15.78 -10.32
CA ALA A 117 -13.41 -15.03 -9.39
C ALA A 117 -11.95 -15.00 -9.85
N LYS A 118 -11.43 -16.10 -10.41
CA LYS A 118 -10.07 -16.16 -10.96
C LYS A 118 -9.93 -15.26 -12.20
N LYS A 119 -10.90 -15.30 -13.12
CA LYS A 119 -10.93 -14.43 -14.30
C LYS A 119 -11.01 -12.95 -13.91
N ALA A 120 -11.88 -12.61 -12.96
CA ALA A 120 -12.01 -11.27 -12.42
C ALA A 120 -10.69 -10.78 -11.81
N GLY A 121 -9.99 -11.64 -11.05
CA GLY A 121 -8.68 -11.30 -10.48
C GLY A 121 -7.57 -11.10 -11.53
N GLN A 122 -7.62 -11.81 -12.66
CA GLN A 122 -6.69 -11.56 -13.78
C GLN A 122 -6.99 -10.23 -14.46
N TYR A 123 -8.25 -10.00 -14.80
CA TYR A 123 -8.71 -8.76 -15.42
C TYR A 123 -8.42 -7.54 -14.55
N GLU A 124 -8.67 -7.63 -13.24
CA GLU A 124 -8.37 -6.54 -12.29
C GLU A 124 -6.90 -6.16 -12.32
N ARG A 125 -5.97 -7.12 -12.34
CA ARG A 125 -4.53 -6.82 -12.38
C ARG A 125 -4.13 -6.08 -13.65
N GLU A 126 -4.64 -6.50 -14.80
CA GLU A 126 -4.38 -5.83 -16.09
C GLU A 126 -4.92 -4.40 -16.09
N LEU A 127 -6.11 -4.20 -15.52
CA LEU A 127 -6.74 -2.89 -15.40
C LEU A 127 -5.96 -1.98 -14.44
N MET A 128 -5.51 -2.51 -13.30
CA MET A 128 -4.80 -1.76 -12.27
C MET A 128 -3.47 -1.20 -12.75
N ILE A 129 -2.74 -1.92 -13.60
CA ILE A 129 -1.49 -1.43 -14.21
C ILE A 129 -1.76 -0.16 -15.04
N LYS A 130 -2.79 -0.18 -15.89
CA LYS A 130 -3.16 0.97 -16.73
C LYS A 130 -3.62 2.15 -15.87
N MET A 131 -4.47 1.88 -14.89
CA MET A 131 -5.01 2.92 -14.01
C MET A 131 -3.93 3.57 -13.13
N GLU A 132 -2.85 2.85 -12.78
CA GLU A 132 -1.78 3.41 -11.95
C GLU A 132 -1.02 4.53 -12.67
N GLU A 133 -0.65 4.32 -13.94
CA GLU A 133 0.01 5.34 -14.76
C GLU A 133 -0.87 6.57 -15.00
N GLU A 134 -2.17 6.34 -15.27
CA GLU A 134 -3.17 7.40 -15.42
C GLU A 134 -3.37 8.18 -14.12
N ALA A 135 -3.37 7.49 -12.98
CA ALA A 135 -3.50 8.10 -11.67
C ALA A 135 -2.31 8.99 -11.34
N ILE A 136 -1.08 8.51 -11.54
CA ILE A 136 0.15 9.29 -11.32
C ILE A 136 0.14 10.53 -12.23
N SER A 137 -0.20 10.37 -13.50
CA SER A 137 -0.30 11.48 -14.46
C SER A 137 -1.33 12.52 -14.03
N THR A 138 -2.51 12.08 -13.58
CA THR A 138 -3.55 12.96 -13.06
C THR A 138 -3.09 13.70 -11.81
N ILE A 139 -2.48 13.00 -10.85
CA ILE A 139 -1.97 13.58 -9.61
C ILE A 139 -0.90 14.64 -9.90
N LYS A 140 0.03 14.36 -10.82
CA LYS A 140 1.05 15.31 -11.29
C LYS A 140 0.41 16.55 -11.93
N ALA A 141 -0.60 16.37 -12.77
CA ALA A 141 -1.34 17.48 -13.39
C ALA A 141 -2.12 18.35 -12.37
N LYS A 142 -2.38 17.84 -11.17
CA LYS A 142 -2.95 18.60 -10.04
C LYS A 142 -1.90 19.33 -9.20
N GLY A 143 -0.64 19.32 -9.62
CA GLY A 143 0.45 20.07 -8.99
C GLY A 143 1.19 19.32 -7.88
N VAL A 144 0.94 18.02 -7.70
CA VAL A 144 1.71 17.19 -6.78
C VAL A 144 3.09 16.90 -7.38
N VAL A 145 4.13 17.06 -6.57
CA VAL A 145 5.50 16.70 -6.96
C VAL A 145 5.66 15.19 -6.83
N ILE A 146 5.96 14.52 -7.95
CA ILE A 146 6.23 13.09 -7.99
C ILE A 146 7.73 12.86 -7.90
N THR A 147 8.17 12.10 -6.88
CA THR A 147 9.55 11.63 -6.74
C THR A 147 9.65 10.21 -7.31
N GLU A 148 10.24 10.11 -8.50
CA GLU A 148 10.38 8.84 -9.24
C GLU A 148 11.73 8.15 -8.94
N ASP A 149 12.75 8.93 -8.59
CA ASP A 149 14.13 8.48 -8.31
C ASP A 149 14.35 8.05 -6.84
N VAL A 150 13.42 7.26 -6.31
CA VAL A 150 13.51 6.67 -4.96
C VAL A 150 14.53 5.53 -4.95
N ASP A 151 15.44 5.54 -3.97
CA ASP A 151 16.38 4.45 -3.71
C ASP A 151 15.66 3.26 -3.04
N LYS A 152 14.97 2.47 -3.87
CA LYS A 152 14.22 1.29 -3.42
C LYS A 152 15.11 0.24 -2.75
N GLN A 153 16.41 0.19 -3.08
CA GLN A 153 17.32 -0.77 -2.46
C GLN A 153 17.62 -0.36 -1.02
N ALA A 154 17.91 0.91 -0.77
CA ALA A 154 18.08 1.42 0.59
C ALA A 154 16.82 1.17 1.46
N PHE A 155 15.61 1.34 0.90
CA PHE A 155 14.37 0.98 1.60
C PHE A 155 14.31 -0.50 1.96
N ARG A 156 14.67 -1.41 1.03
CA ARG A 156 14.70 -2.85 1.32
C ARG A 156 15.71 -3.18 2.41
N ASP A 157 16.91 -2.63 2.34
CA ASP A 157 17.98 -2.90 3.31
C ASP A 157 17.58 -2.44 4.72
N ALA A 158 16.91 -1.29 4.83
CA ALA A 158 16.36 -0.77 6.08
C ALA A 158 15.29 -1.68 6.71
N MET A 159 14.66 -2.60 5.96
CA MET A 159 13.64 -3.50 6.47
C MET A 159 14.20 -4.75 7.15
N LYS A 160 15.52 -5.00 7.13
CA LYS A 160 16.13 -6.16 7.80
C LYS A 160 15.59 -6.41 9.23
N PRO A 161 15.54 -5.42 10.16
CA PRO A 161 15.02 -5.66 11.50
C PRO A 161 13.53 -6.06 11.53
N VAL A 162 12.74 -5.62 10.53
CA VAL A 162 11.32 -5.98 10.40
C VAL A 162 11.20 -7.44 9.94
N TYR A 163 12.00 -7.87 8.96
CA TYR A 163 12.08 -9.28 8.57
C TYR A 163 12.50 -10.16 9.75
N ASP A 164 13.56 -9.79 10.47
CA ASP A 164 14.03 -10.55 11.65
C ASP A 164 12.93 -10.70 12.72
N LYS A 165 12.09 -9.67 12.90
CA LYS A 165 10.95 -9.68 13.84
C LYS A 165 9.79 -10.58 13.41
N PHE A 166 9.48 -10.63 12.11
CA PHE A 166 8.24 -11.23 11.62
C PHE A 166 8.42 -12.55 10.87
N SER A 167 9.58 -12.85 10.30
CA SER A 167 9.80 -14.07 9.52
C SER A 167 9.51 -15.35 10.32
N GLY A 168 9.76 -15.35 11.63
CA GLY A 168 9.40 -16.47 12.50
C GLY A 168 7.89 -16.73 12.61
N GLN A 169 7.05 -15.69 12.48
CA GLN A 169 5.59 -15.82 12.56
C GLN A 169 4.98 -16.43 11.30
N PHE A 170 5.61 -16.21 10.14
CA PHE A 170 5.11 -16.65 8.83
C PHE A 170 5.80 -17.90 8.29
N GLY A 171 6.84 -18.37 8.97
CA GLY A 171 7.72 -19.42 8.49
C GLY A 171 8.81 -18.83 7.58
N LYS A 172 10.05 -18.83 8.06
CA LYS A 172 11.19 -18.22 7.36
C LYS A 172 11.33 -18.75 5.93
N GLU A 173 11.14 -20.06 5.75
CA GLU A 173 11.23 -20.70 4.43
C GLU A 173 10.22 -20.13 3.43
N LEU A 174 8.96 -19.92 3.84
CA LEU A 174 7.94 -19.33 2.97
C LEU A 174 8.31 -17.89 2.59
N VAL A 175 8.80 -17.10 3.56
CA VAL A 175 9.27 -15.73 3.31
C VAL A 175 10.43 -15.73 2.32
N ASP A 176 11.43 -16.60 2.54
CA ASP A 176 12.59 -16.72 1.65
C ASP A 176 12.17 -17.17 0.24
N GLN A 177 11.20 -18.08 0.10
CA GLN A 177 10.67 -18.50 -1.20
C GLN A 177 10.02 -17.34 -1.94
N ILE A 178 9.19 -16.54 -1.27
CA ILE A 178 8.54 -15.37 -1.88
C ILE A 178 9.59 -14.33 -2.31
N VAL A 179 10.56 -14.01 -1.44
CA VAL A 179 11.62 -13.02 -1.73
C VAL A 179 12.49 -13.45 -2.91
N ASN A 180 12.74 -14.75 -3.06
CA ASN A 180 13.60 -15.29 -4.12
C ASN A 180 12.81 -15.76 -5.37
N THR A 181 11.50 -15.53 -5.42
CA THR A 181 10.68 -15.85 -6.60
C THR A 181 11.10 -14.96 -7.77
N LYS A 182 11.33 -15.58 -8.94
CA LYS A 182 11.76 -14.91 -10.18
C LYS A 182 10.58 -14.49 -11.05
#